data_AF-A0A0F2QC45-F1
#
_entry.id   AF-A0A0F2QC45-F1
#
_cell.length_a   1.000
_cell.length_b   1.000
_cell.length_c   1.000
_cell.angle_alpha   90.00
_cell.angle_beta   90.00
_cell.angle_gamma   90.00
#
_symmetry.space_group_name_H-M   'P 1'
#
loop_
_entity.id
_entity.type
_entity.pdbx_description
1 polymer ?
#
loop_
_entity_poly.entity_id
_entity_poly.type
_entity_poly.pdbx_seq_one_letter_code
_entity_poly.pdbx_strand_id
1 'polypeptide(L)'
;MIGRDDMNEAERDALKAQLKAEILKELFDVSVSRSPRLWDKVRKMIEAELGGYSPKQKHNIINGISAIVRSRLDIRQVANITEANFPIAKDIAVKVLCILKEDKAG
;
A
#
# COMPACT_ATOMS: atom_id res chain seq x y z
N MET A 1 -20.44 -15.31 52.66
CA MET A 1 -19.29 -14.48 52.26
C MET A 1 -18.73 -15.08 50.98
N ILE A 2 -18.91 -14.42 49.84
CA ILE A 2 -18.29 -14.86 48.59
C ILE A 2 -16.87 -14.30 48.62
N GLY A 3 -15.90 -15.16 48.91
CA GLY A 3 -14.49 -14.81 48.86
C GLY A 3 -14.17 -14.32 47.45
N ARG A 4 -13.79 -13.05 47.34
CA ARG A 4 -13.10 -12.59 46.14
C ARG A 4 -11.75 -13.27 46.19
N ASP A 5 -11.56 -14.26 45.32
CA ASP A 5 -10.24 -14.78 44.99
C ASP A 5 -9.43 -13.61 44.43
N ASP A 6 -8.74 -12.90 45.31
CA ASP A 6 -7.82 -11.84 44.95
C ASP A 6 -6.65 -12.49 44.21
N MET A 7 -6.76 -12.51 42.88
CA MET A 7 -5.72 -12.97 41.97
C MET A 7 -4.36 -12.44 42.44
N ASN A 8 -3.47 -13.38 42.79
CA ASN A 8 -2.17 -13.08 43.35
C ASN A 8 -1.38 -12.21 42.35
N GLU A 9 -0.54 -11.31 42.86
CA GLU A 9 0.26 -10.39 42.05
C GLU A 9 1.08 -11.13 40.98
N ALA A 10 1.61 -12.31 41.33
CA ALA A 10 2.32 -13.19 40.41
C ALA A 10 1.43 -13.73 39.26
N GLU A 11 0.18 -14.07 39.54
CA GLU A 11 -0.77 -14.56 38.52
C GLU A 11 -1.20 -13.43 37.59
N ARG A 12 -1.39 -12.23 38.16
CA ARG A 12 -1.72 -11.02 37.41
C ARG A 12 -0.59 -10.62 36.46
N ASP A 13 0.65 -10.71 36.91
CA ASP A 13 1.81 -10.35 36.10
C ASP A 13 2.13 -11.41 35.04
N ALA A 14 1.91 -12.70 35.33
CA ALA A 14 1.95 -13.75 34.33
C ALA A 14 0.90 -13.54 33.24
N LEU A 15 -0.33 -13.19 33.62
CA LEU A 15 -1.42 -12.92 32.68
C LEU A 15 -1.13 -11.68 31.81
N LYS A 16 -0.60 -10.60 32.40
CA LYS A 16 -0.17 -9.41 31.64
C LYS A 16 0.96 -9.74 30.66
N ALA A 17 1.93 -10.56 31.06
CA ALA A 17 3.03 -10.98 30.19
C ALA A 17 2.52 -11.80 29.00
N GLN A 18 1.58 -12.72 29.24
CA GLN A 18 0.92 -13.49 28.19
C GLN A 18 0.12 -12.60 27.23
N LEU A 19 -0.74 -11.72 27.74
CA LEU A 19 -1.50 -10.78 26.90
C LEU A 19 -0.58 -9.86 26.10
N LYS A 20 0.50 -9.35 26.71
CA LYS A 20 1.46 -8.50 26.02
C LYS A 20 2.17 -9.26 24.91
N ALA A 21 2.55 -10.52 25.14
CA ALA A 21 3.17 -11.36 24.12
C ALA A 21 2.19 -11.68 22.97
N GLU A 22 0.92 -11.92 23.27
CA GLU A 22 -0.11 -12.22 22.28
C GLU A 22 -0.48 -10.98 21.44
N ILE A 23 -0.64 -9.82 22.07
CA ILE A 23 -0.84 -8.54 21.36
C ILE A 23 0.38 -8.20 20.50
N LEU A 24 1.60 -8.39 21.00
CA LEU A 24 2.81 -8.18 20.20
C LEU A 24 2.86 -9.18 19.04
N LYS A 25 2.51 -10.45 19.27
CA LYS A 25 2.43 -11.45 18.21
C LYS A 25 1.41 -11.06 17.16
N GLU A 26 0.22 -10.59 17.52
CA GLU A 26 -0.75 -10.08 16.55
C GLU A 26 -0.24 -8.82 15.83
N LEU A 27 0.40 -7.87 16.53
CA LEU A 27 0.98 -6.68 15.89
C LEU A 27 2.14 -7.02 14.93
N PHE A 28 2.92 -8.07 15.24
CA PHE A 28 4.02 -8.58 14.41
C PHE A 28 3.56 -9.58 13.35
N ASP A 29 2.49 -10.34 13.53
CA ASP A 29 1.86 -11.12 12.44
C ASP A 29 1.10 -10.17 11.49
N VAL A 30 0.62 -9.04 12.00
CA VAL A 30 0.17 -7.88 11.23
C VAL A 30 1.36 -7.10 10.66
N SER A 31 2.62 -7.51 10.92
CA SER A 31 3.79 -7.09 10.13
C SER A 31 3.82 -7.78 8.76
N VAL A 32 2.74 -7.53 8.02
CA VAL A 32 2.78 -7.13 6.61
C VAL A 32 3.69 -8.02 5.77
N SER A 33 3.21 -9.23 5.43
CA SER A 33 3.18 -9.56 4.00
C SER A 33 2.59 -8.34 3.32
N ARG A 34 3.43 -7.46 2.75
CA ARG A 34 2.95 -6.36 1.90
C ARG A 34 2.42 -7.11 0.69
N SER A 35 1.18 -7.60 0.77
CA SER A 35 0.44 -8.04 -0.39
C SER A 35 0.73 -6.98 -1.45
N PRO A 36 1.32 -7.36 -2.59
CA PRO A 36 1.78 -6.40 -3.58
C PRO A 36 0.62 -5.45 -3.81
N ARG A 37 0.77 -4.18 -3.41
CA ARG A 37 -0.36 -3.26 -3.48
C ARG A 37 -0.77 -3.23 -4.95
N LEU A 38 -2.06 -3.13 -5.25
CA LEU A 38 -2.51 -3.10 -6.65
C LEU A 38 -1.79 -2.01 -7.43
N TRP A 39 -1.45 -0.90 -6.77
CA TRP A 39 -0.58 0.14 -7.31
C TRP A 39 0.82 -0.34 -7.69
N ASP A 40 1.46 -1.24 -6.94
CA ASP A 40 2.80 -1.76 -7.26
C ASP A 40 2.80 -2.53 -8.59
N LYS A 41 1.69 -3.20 -8.93
CA LYS A 41 1.51 -3.83 -10.25
C LYS A 41 1.48 -2.78 -11.38
N VAL A 42 0.72 -1.69 -11.18
CA VAL A 42 0.66 -0.57 -12.13
C VAL A 42 2.03 0.12 -12.25
N ARG A 43 2.70 0.35 -11.12
CA ARG A 43 4.01 1.00 -11.07
C ARG A 43 5.08 0.22 -11.82
N LYS A 44 5.17 -1.10 -11.63
CA LYS A 44 6.11 -1.95 -12.37
C LYS A 44 5.90 -1.88 -13.88
N MET A 45 4.63 -1.88 -14.32
CA MET A 45 4.29 -1.70 -15.73
C MET A 45 4.77 -0.33 -16.25
N ILE A 46 4.51 0.75 -15.52
CA ILE A 46 5.00 2.10 -15.89
C ILE A 46 6.54 2.11 -15.96
N GLU A 47 7.22 1.57 -14.96
CA GLU A 47 8.69 1.56 -14.90
C GLU A 47 9.33 0.81 -16.08
N ALA A 48 8.72 -0.30 -16.53
CA ALA A 48 9.15 -1.04 -17.70
C ALA A 48 9.05 -0.20 -18.99
N GLU A 49 7.96 0.53 -19.15
CA GLU A 49 7.71 1.39 -20.32
C GLU A 49 8.62 2.63 -20.36
N LEU A 50 9.15 3.04 -19.21
CA LEU A 50 10.03 4.20 -19.10
C LEU A 50 11.52 3.85 -19.21
N GLY A 51 11.90 2.66 -19.69
CA GLY A 51 13.29 2.15 -19.72
C GLY A 51 14.38 3.19 -20.07
N GLY A 52 14.14 4.02 -21.10
CA GLY A 52 15.08 5.03 -21.59
C GLY A 52 15.02 6.43 -20.92
N TYR A 53 14.22 6.61 -19.87
CA TYR A 53 14.14 7.88 -19.13
C TYR A 53 15.11 7.91 -17.95
N SER A 54 15.59 9.10 -17.59
CA SER A 54 16.40 9.29 -16.37
C SER A 54 15.58 8.98 -15.10
N PRO A 55 16.23 8.63 -13.97
CA PRO A 55 15.53 8.39 -12.71
C PRO A 55 14.63 9.55 -12.26
N LYS A 56 15.08 10.80 -12.47
CA LYS A 56 14.30 12.01 -12.16
C LYS A 56 13.04 12.12 -13.03
N GLN A 57 13.16 11.88 -14.34
CA GLN A 57 12.01 11.89 -15.25
C GLN A 57 11.03 10.76 -14.91
N LYS A 58 11.53 9.54 -14.66
CA LYS A 58 10.72 8.40 -14.20
C LYS A 58 9.91 8.77 -12.97
N HIS A 59 10.56 9.33 -11.96
CA HIS A 59 9.90 9.76 -10.72
C HIS A 59 8.80 10.79 -10.98
N ASN A 60 9.07 11.82 -11.80
CA ASN A 60 8.10 12.86 -12.13
C ASN A 60 6.89 12.29 -12.88
N ILE A 61 7.12 11.42 -13.86
CA ILE A 61 6.05 10.78 -14.64
C ILE A 61 5.18 9.90 -13.73
N ILE A 62 5.80 9.04 -12.92
CA ILE A 62 5.08 8.16 -11.99
C ILE A 62 4.25 8.98 -10.99
N ASN A 63 4.80 10.07 -10.45
CA ASN A 63 4.06 10.97 -9.55
C ASN A 63 2.90 11.66 -10.26
N GLY A 64 3.09 12.09 -11.51
CA GLY A 64 2.03 12.67 -12.35
C GLY A 64 0.89 11.69 -12.56
N ILE A 65 1.19 10.46 -13.00
CA ILE A 65 0.19 9.40 -13.15
C ILE A 65 -0.50 9.12 -11.80
N SER A 66 0.26 9.05 -10.70
CA SER A 66 -0.29 8.85 -9.35
C SER A 66 -1.27 9.96 -8.95
N ALA A 67 -1.00 11.21 -9.33
CA ALA A 67 -1.88 12.33 -9.05
C ALA A 67 -3.20 12.24 -9.84
N ILE A 68 -3.12 11.91 -11.13
CA ILE A 68 -4.29 11.74 -12.00
C ILE A 68 -5.16 10.59 -11.48
N VAL A 69 -4.56 9.45 -11.15
CA VAL A 69 -5.28 8.29 -10.61
C VAL A 69 -5.98 8.63 -9.29
N ARG A 70 -5.30 9.31 -8.36
CA ARG A 70 -5.90 9.75 -7.09
C ARG A 70 -7.10 10.67 -7.30
N SER A 71 -6.93 11.67 -8.18
CA SER A 71 -7.99 12.61 -8.52
C SER A 71 -9.19 11.92 -9.17
N ARG A 72 -8.94 10.99 -10.11
CA ARG A 72 -10.02 10.32 -10.85
C ARG A 72 -10.83 9.35 -10.00
N LEU A 73 -10.18 8.69 -9.04
CA LEU A 73 -10.78 7.69 -8.16
C LEU A 73 -11.28 8.26 -6.82
N ASP A 74 -11.08 9.56 -6.59
CA ASP A 74 -11.37 10.24 -5.33
C ASP A 74 -10.74 9.55 -4.10
N ILE A 75 -9.46 9.19 -4.22
CA ILE A 75 -8.71 8.54 -3.14
C ILE A 75 -7.54 9.41 -2.69
N ARG A 76 -7.30 9.44 -1.37
CA ARG A 76 -6.18 10.20 -0.78
C ARG A 76 -4.81 9.67 -1.21
N GLN A 77 -4.69 8.35 -1.33
CA GLN A 77 -3.42 7.68 -1.64
C GLN A 77 -3.66 6.54 -2.63
N VAL A 78 -2.74 6.35 -3.58
CA VAL A 78 -2.76 5.21 -4.52
C VAL A 78 -2.66 3.85 -3.83
N ALA A 79 -2.21 3.82 -2.57
CA ALA A 79 -2.25 2.64 -1.72
C ALA A 79 -3.68 2.13 -1.45
N ASN A 80 -4.69 2.99 -1.59
CA ASN A 80 -6.10 2.68 -1.34
C ASN A 80 -6.84 2.19 -2.60
N ILE A 81 -6.11 1.86 -3.66
CA ILE A 81 -6.68 1.20 -4.83
C ILE A 81 -7.18 -0.19 -4.41
N THR A 82 -8.42 -0.48 -4.78
CA THR A 82 -9.11 -1.75 -4.56
C THR A 82 -9.22 -2.52 -5.87
N GLU A 83 -9.59 -3.80 -5.80
CA GLU A 83 -9.79 -4.61 -7.01
C GLU A 83 -10.84 -3.99 -7.96
N ALA A 84 -11.85 -3.32 -7.41
CA ALA A 84 -12.90 -2.67 -8.20
C ALA A 84 -12.39 -1.49 -9.06
N ASN A 85 -11.43 -0.72 -8.55
CA ASN A 85 -10.92 0.47 -9.24
C ASN A 85 -9.55 0.26 -9.91
N PHE A 86 -8.91 -0.89 -9.69
CA PHE A 86 -7.64 -1.26 -10.31
C PHE A 86 -7.65 -1.20 -11.86
N PRO A 87 -8.69 -1.70 -12.57
CA PRO A 87 -8.74 -1.58 -14.03
C PRO A 87 -8.69 -0.13 -14.51
N ILE A 88 -9.37 0.78 -13.81
CA ILE A 88 -9.40 2.22 -14.13
C ILE A 88 -8.01 2.83 -13.90
N ALA A 89 -7.36 2.52 -12.79
CA ALA A 89 -5.99 2.99 -12.52
C ALA A 89 -5.00 2.53 -13.60
N LYS A 90 -5.13 1.28 -14.06
CA LYS A 90 -4.30 0.73 -15.14
C LYS A 90 -4.57 1.44 -16.47
N ASP A 91 -5.83 1.64 -16.83
CA ASP A 91 -6.23 2.34 -18.07
C ASP A 91 -5.68 3.78 -18.13
N ILE A 92 -5.77 4.53 -17.04
CA ILE A 92 -5.20 5.88 -16.93
C ILE A 92 -3.68 5.84 -17.16
N ALA A 93 -2.98 4.92 -16.49
CA ALA A 93 -1.53 4.80 -16.63
C ALA A 93 -1.12 4.50 -18.08
N VAL A 94 -1.83 3.58 -18.75
CA VAL A 94 -1.59 3.25 -20.17
C VAL A 94 -1.84 4.46 -21.06
N LYS A 95 -2.95 5.18 -20.88
CA LYS A 95 -3.27 6.37 -21.69
C LYS A 95 -2.21 7.47 -21.56
N VAL A 96 -1.74 7.75 -20.34
CA VAL A 96 -0.68 8.73 -20.12
C VAL A 96 0.62 8.28 -20.81
N LEU A 97 0.95 6.98 -20.73
CA LEU A 97 2.13 6.44 -21.42
C LEU A 97 2.01 6.50 -22.94
N CYS A 98 0.82 6.27 -23.51
CA CYS A 98 0.57 6.43 -24.94
C CYS A 98 0.83 7.87 -25.40
N ILE A 99 0.27 8.85 -24.71
CA ILE A 99 0.47 10.28 -25.01
C ILE A 99 1.96 10.65 -24.95
N LEU A 100 2.67 10.19 -23.92
CA LEU A 100 4.12 10.44 -23.79
C LEU A 100 4.96 9.81 -24.92
N LYS A 101 4.50 8.71 -25.50
CA LYS A 101 5.20 8.04 -26.62
C LYS A 101 4.92 8.73 -27.95
N GLU A 102 3.68 9.19 -28.15
CA GLU A 102 3.29 9.96 -29.35
C GLU A 102 4.09 11.27 -29.42
N ASP A 103 4.24 11.98 -28.30
CA ASP A 103 5.02 13.22 -28.22
C ASP A 103 6.52 13.02 -28.49
N LYS A 104 7.05 11.82 -28.26
CA LYS A 104 8.46 11.49 -28.52
C LYS A 104 8.72 11.09 -29.98
N ALA A 105 7.67 10.81 -30.75
CA ALA A 105 7.76 10.40 -32.16
C ALA A 105 7.56 11.56 -33.14
N GLY A 106 7.11 12.73 -32.66
CA GLY A 106 7.07 14.00 -33.39
C GLY A 106 8.34 14.81 -33.18
#